data_AF-A0A2H9ME88-F1
#
_entry.id   AF-A0A2H9ME88-F1
#
_cell.length_a   1.000
_cell.length_b   1.000
_cell.length_c   1.000
_cell.angle_alpha   90.00
_cell.angle_beta   90.00
_cell.angle_gamma   90.00
#
_symmetry.space_group_name_H-M   'P 1'
#
loop_
_entity.id
_entity.type
_entity.pdbx_description
1 polymer ?
#
loop_
_entity_poly.entity_id
_entity_poly.type
_entity_poly.pdbx_seq_one_letter_code
_entity_poly.pdbx_strand_id
1 'polypeptide(L)'
;DVKIKWPNDILVENKKIAGILIEIKGNIAFIGIGINVENEIPDELKEIAISLKEKVCLSKNSIFNEIIKEQENLNDVFLKIGFKGFKEEYEKNLILINKEVTIKNETTINGVVKGVTEDGELILKNKNNEIKISHGTVISYN
;
A
#
# COMPACT_ATOMS: atom_id res chain seq x y z
N ASP A 1 -5.57 -12.64 -6.09
CA ASP A 1 -5.94 -11.29 -5.62
C ASP A 1 -4.72 -10.43 -5.35
N VAL A 2 -4.85 -9.14 -5.63
CA VAL A 2 -3.87 -8.10 -5.29
C VAL A 2 -4.37 -7.38 -4.04
N LYS A 3 -3.50 -7.13 -3.07
CA LYS A 3 -3.85 -6.48 -1.81
C LYS A 3 -2.91 -5.34 -1.48
N ILE A 4 -3.43 -4.35 -0.75
CA ILE A 4 -2.66 -3.22 -0.24
C ILE A 4 -2.27 -3.53 1.20
N LYS A 5 -0.99 -3.49 1.50
CA LYS A 5 -0.47 -3.42 2.86
C LYS A 5 -0.08 -1.99 3.14
N TRP A 6 -0.88 -1.35 4.00
CA TRP A 6 -0.64 0.03 4.41
C TRP A 6 0.78 0.19 4.98
N PRO A 7 1.47 1.30 4.68
CA PRO A 7 0.98 2.42 3.89
C PRO A 7 1.16 2.29 2.38
N ASN A 8 2.08 1.44 1.92
CA ASN A 8 2.67 1.63 0.60
C ASN A 8 3.11 0.36 -0.14
N ASP A 9 2.80 -0.82 0.39
CA ASP A 9 3.16 -2.10 -0.21
C ASP A 9 1.98 -2.71 -0.97
N ILE A 10 2.27 -3.28 -2.13
CA ILE A 10 1.31 -4.09 -2.89
C ILE A 10 1.73 -5.56 -2.77
N LEU A 11 0.78 -6.40 -2.41
CA LEU A 11 0.98 -7.82 -2.17
C LEU A 11 0.18 -8.68 -3.16
N VAL A 12 0.78 -9.79 -3.58
CA VAL A 12 0.13 -10.91 -4.26
C VAL A 12 0.46 -12.16 -3.46
N GLU A 13 -0.55 -12.94 -3.09
CA GLU A 13 -0.36 -14.15 -2.24
C GLU A 13 0.41 -13.85 -0.94
N ASN A 14 0.12 -12.71 -0.31
CA ASN A 14 0.80 -12.20 0.89
C ASN A 14 2.30 -11.86 0.70
N LYS A 15 2.82 -11.93 -0.53
CA LYS A 15 4.20 -11.57 -0.88
C LYS A 15 4.25 -10.22 -1.58
N LYS A 16 5.25 -9.41 -1.27
CA LYS A 16 5.42 -8.07 -1.85
C LYS A 16 5.81 -8.15 -3.32
N ILE A 17 5.03 -7.48 -4.16
CA ILE A 17 5.27 -7.37 -5.60
C ILE A 17 5.66 -5.95 -6.01
N ALA A 18 5.18 -4.95 -5.28
CA ALA A 18 5.51 -3.55 -5.52
C ALA A 18 5.57 -2.74 -4.23
N GLY A 19 6.26 -1.61 -4.29
CA GLY A 19 6.31 -0.61 -3.23
C GLY A 19 6.25 0.79 -3.82
N ILE A 20 5.56 1.68 -3.12
CA ILE A 20 5.42 3.09 -3.48
C ILE A 20 6.16 3.94 -2.44
N LEU A 21 6.89 4.96 -2.88
CA LEU A 21 7.56 5.92 -2.01
C LEU A 21 7.22 7.32 -2.46
N ILE A 22 6.95 8.20 -1.51
CA ILE A 22 6.65 9.60 -1.77
C ILE A 22 7.61 10.45 -0.95
N GLU A 23 8.35 11.33 -1.63
CA GLU A 23 9.22 12.32 -1.02
C GLU A 23 8.74 13.72 -1.39
N ILE A 24 8.58 14.61 -0.40
CA ILE A 24 8.09 15.97 -0.62
C ILE A 24 9.25 16.94 -0.49
N LYS A 25 9.44 17.82 -1.49
CA LYS A 25 10.42 18.91 -1.47
C LYS A 25 9.75 20.21 -1.89
N GLY A 26 9.49 21.08 -0.92
CA GLY A 26 8.70 22.28 -1.14
C GLY A 26 7.27 21.91 -1.55
N ASN A 27 6.84 22.38 -2.73
CA ASN A 27 5.51 22.10 -3.27
C ASN A 27 5.50 20.94 -4.29
N ILE A 28 6.58 20.16 -4.37
CA ILE A 28 6.72 19.04 -5.31
C ILE A 28 6.72 17.72 -4.53
N ALA A 29 5.90 16.77 -4.98
CA ALA A 29 5.93 15.39 -4.53
C ALA A 29 6.62 14.51 -5.58
N PHE A 30 7.69 13.83 -5.20
CA PHE A 30 8.38 12.82 -5.99
C PHE A 30 7.79 11.45 -5.65
N ILE A 31 7.16 10.80 -6.63
CA ILE A 31 6.53 9.49 -6.45
C ILE A 31 7.40 8.43 -7.13
N GLY A 32 7.98 7.55 -6.34
CA GLY A 32 8.70 6.36 -6.81
C GLY A 32 7.82 5.13 -6.73
N ILE A 33 7.70 4.39 -7.84
CA ILE A 33 6.99 3.10 -7.89
C ILE A 33 8.00 2.03 -8.30
N GLY A 34 8.28 1.09 -7.40
CA GLY A 34 9.10 -0.09 -7.69
C GLY A 34 8.22 -1.33 -7.85
N ILE A 35 8.39 -2.08 -8.94
CA ILE A 35 7.62 -3.29 -9.24
C ILE A 35 8.58 -4.43 -9.62
N ASN A 36 8.41 -5.59 -9.00
CA ASN A 36 9.15 -6.80 -9.33
C ASN A 36 8.58 -7.44 -10.60
N VAL A 37 9.02 -7.03 -11.79
CA VAL A 37 8.45 -7.53 -13.06
C VAL A 37 9.06 -8.86 -13.49
N GLU A 38 10.38 -8.87 -13.67
CA GLU A 38 11.15 -10.03 -14.15
C GLU A 38 12.26 -10.44 -13.16
N ASN A 39 12.27 -9.83 -11.98
CA ASN A 39 13.32 -9.98 -10.98
C ASN A 39 13.45 -11.44 -10.54
N GLU A 40 14.68 -11.94 -10.49
CA GLU A 40 14.97 -13.16 -9.71
C GLU A 40 14.88 -12.82 -8.23
N ILE A 41 13.94 -13.43 -7.53
CA ILE A 41 13.79 -13.25 -6.09
C ILE A 41 14.80 -14.16 -5.38
N PRO A 42 15.74 -13.60 -4.58
CA PRO A 42 16.68 -14.39 -3.79
C PRO A 42 15.96 -15.38 -2.88
N ASP A 43 16.54 -16.57 -2.65
CA ASP A 43 15.91 -17.64 -1.87
C ASP A 43 15.46 -17.17 -0.48
N GLU A 44 16.29 -16.36 0.19
CA GLU A 44 16.01 -15.76 1.50
C GLU A 44 14.80 -14.82 1.53
N LEU A 45 14.35 -14.32 0.37
CA LEU A 45 13.21 -13.40 0.24
C LEU A 45 11.96 -14.05 -0.35
N LYS A 46 12.02 -15.31 -0.81
CA LYS A 46 10.90 -15.99 -1.49
C LYS A 46 9.64 -16.11 -0.64
N GLU A 47 9.76 -16.08 0.69
CA GLU A 47 8.61 -16.10 1.60
C GLU A 47 7.88 -14.75 1.68
N ILE A 48 8.56 -13.64 1.35
CA ILE A 48 8.03 -12.28 1.57
C ILE A 48 7.95 -11.44 0.30
N ALA A 49 8.55 -11.87 -0.82
CA ALA A 49 8.57 -11.16 -2.10
C ALA A 49 8.22 -12.10 -3.26
N ILE A 50 7.64 -11.53 -4.30
CA ILE A 50 7.26 -12.24 -5.53
C ILE A 50 7.51 -11.35 -6.75
N SER A 51 7.75 -11.97 -7.90
CA SER A 51 7.83 -11.27 -9.18
C SER A 51 6.64 -11.61 -10.08
N LEU A 52 6.19 -10.64 -10.89
CA LEU A 52 5.10 -10.82 -11.86
C LEU A 52 5.36 -12.00 -12.80
N LYS A 53 6.62 -12.26 -13.20
CA LYS A 53 6.98 -13.40 -14.07
C LYS A 53 6.55 -14.76 -13.52
N GLU A 54 6.33 -14.89 -12.20
CA GLU A 54 5.84 -16.13 -11.58
C GLU A 54 4.34 -16.35 -11.80
N LYS A 55 3.62 -15.33 -12.26
CA LYS A 55 2.16 -15.35 -12.46
C LYS A 55 1.77 -15.10 -13.91
N VAL A 56 2.41 -14.12 -14.55
CA VAL A 56 2.10 -13.65 -15.91
C VAL A 56 3.35 -13.14 -16.61
N CYS A 57 3.39 -13.25 -17.94
CA CYS A 57 4.43 -12.63 -18.76
C CYS A 57 3.90 -11.31 -19.33
N LEU A 58 4.36 -10.19 -18.80
CA LEU A 58 3.99 -8.84 -19.24
C LEU A 58 5.24 -8.01 -19.54
N SER A 59 5.19 -7.21 -20.60
CA SER A 59 6.29 -6.31 -20.91
C SER A 59 6.31 -5.12 -19.95
N LYS A 60 7.51 -4.65 -19.58
CA LYS A 60 7.69 -3.46 -18.73
C LYS A 60 7.01 -2.22 -19.34
N ASN A 61 7.05 -2.09 -20.66
CA ASN A 61 6.40 -0.98 -21.37
C ASN A 61 4.87 -1.04 -21.24
N SER A 62 4.28 -2.23 -21.35
CA SER A 62 2.84 -2.41 -21.16
C SER A 62 2.43 -2.04 -19.74
N ILE A 63 3.19 -2.49 -18.74
CA ILE A 63 2.93 -2.16 -17.32
C ILE A 63 3.05 -0.64 -17.10
N PHE A 64 4.11 -0.03 -17.60
CA PHE A 64 4.33 1.42 -17.48
C PHE A 64 3.18 2.21 -18.11
N ASN A 65 2.79 1.87 -19.34
CA ASN A 65 1.72 2.58 -20.03
C ASN A 65 0.38 2.46 -19.31
N GLU A 66 0.04 1.29 -18.77
CA GLU A 66 -1.19 1.12 -18.00
C GLU A 66 -1.14 1.87 -16.66
N ILE A 67 0.01 1.95 -15.99
CA ILE A 67 0.15 2.75 -14.77
C ILE A 67 -0.08 4.24 -15.06
N ILE A 68 0.53 4.76 -16.13
CA ILE A 68 0.35 6.18 -16.51
C ILE A 68 -1.10 6.47 -16.85
N LYS A 69 -1.72 5.60 -17.66
CA LYS A 69 -3.13 5.73 -18.04
C LYS A 69 -4.05 5.70 -16.82
N GLU A 70 -3.84 4.77 -15.88
CA GLU A 70 -4.67 4.75 -14.68
C GLU A 70 -4.39 5.93 -13.76
N GLN A 71 -3.15 6.41 -13.66
CA GLN A 71 -2.86 7.63 -12.93
C GLN A 71 -3.63 8.83 -13.52
N GLU A 72 -3.69 8.96 -14.85
CA GLU A 72 -4.50 9.98 -15.54
C GLU A 72 -5.99 9.85 -15.22
N ASN A 73 -6.55 8.64 -15.24
CA ASN A 73 -7.95 8.38 -14.90
C ASN A 73 -8.29 8.76 -13.45
N LEU A 74 -7.36 8.49 -12.52
CA LEU A 74 -7.58 8.74 -11.09
C LEU A 74 -7.35 10.22 -10.73
N ASN A 75 -6.56 10.96 -11.52
CA ASN A 75 -6.22 12.36 -11.23
C ASN A 75 -7.46 13.25 -11.11
N ASP A 76 -8.45 13.10 -11.99
CA ASP A 76 -9.67 13.93 -11.95
C ASP A 76 -10.44 13.76 -10.64
N VAL A 77 -10.53 12.52 -10.14
CA VAL A 77 -11.16 12.21 -8.85
C VAL A 77 -10.34 12.78 -7.71
N PHE A 78 -9.01 12.56 -7.73
CA PHE A 78 -8.11 13.04 -6.67
C PHE A 78 -8.10 14.56 -6.57
N LEU A 79 -8.04 15.29 -7.69
CA LEU A 79 -8.06 16.74 -7.71
C LEU A 79 -9.40 17.33 -7.23
N LYS A 80 -10.50 16.60 -7.41
CA LYS A 80 -11.84 17.07 -7.03
C LYS A 80 -12.20 16.79 -5.57
N ILE A 81 -11.89 15.58 -5.07
CA ILE A 81 -12.34 15.12 -3.75
C ILE A 81 -11.25 14.43 -2.91
N GLY A 82 -9.99 14.45 -3.36
CA GLY A 82 -8.85 13.88 -2.63
C GLY A 82 -8.95 12.36 -2.46
N PHE A 83 -8.36 11.85 -1.38
CA PHE A 83 -8.34 10.41 -1.08
C PHE A 83 -9.73 9.82 -0.81
N LYS A 84 -10.69 10.64 -0.36
CA LYS A 84 -12.07 10.24 -0.09
C LYS A 84 -12.70 9.45 -1.22
N GLY A 85 -12.40 9.81 -2.48
CA GLY A 85 -12.91 9.12 -3.67
C GLY A 85 -12.43 7.67 -3.81
N PHE A 86 -11.32 7.31 -3.17
CA PHE A 86 -10.70 6.00 -3.25
C PHE A 86 -10.84 5.18 -1.96
N LYS A 87 -11.37 5.77 -0.88
CA LYS A 87 -11.46 5.13 0.45
C LYS A 87 -12.10 3.75 0.40
N GLU A 88 -13.25 3.62 -0.26
CA GLU A 88 -13.99 2.35 -0.30
C GLU A 88 -13.20 1.26 -1.03
N GLU A 89 -12.64 1.58 -2.19
CA GLU A 89 -11.80 0.65 -2.96
C GLU A 89 -10.51 0.30 -2.21
N TYR A 90 -9.90 1.28 -1.56
CA TYR A 90 -8.70 1.08 -0.75
C TYR A 90 -8.99 0.13 0.43
N GLU A 91 -10.06 0.35 1.19
CA GLU A 91 -10.45 -0.52 2.32
C GLU A 91 -10.81 -1.93 1.86
N LYS A 92 -11.46 -2.09 0.71
CA LYS A 92 -11.76 -3.41 0.10
C LYS A 92 -10.49 -4.21 -0.20
N ASN A 93 -9.41 -3.52 -0.56
CA ASN A 93 -8.13 -4.13 -0.90
C ASN A 93 -7.11 -4.11 0.25
N LEU A 94 -7.42 -3.45 1.38
CA LEU A 94 -6.56 -3.36 2.55
C LEU A 94 -6.44 -4.71 3.26
N ILE A 95 -5.27 -5.34 3.18
CA ILE A 95 -5.04 -6.68 3.75
C ILE A 95 -5.16 -6.69 5.29
N LEU A 96 -4.94 -5.54 5.91
CA LEU A 96 -4.89 -5.41 7.36
C LEU A 96 -6.27 -5.26 8.00
N ILE A 97 -7.35 -5.08 7.23
CA ILE A 97 -8.68 -4.81 7.77
C ILE A 97 -9.08 -5.89 8.80
N ASN A 98 -9.52 -5.44 9.99
CA ASN A 98 -9.86 -6.27 11.14
C ASN A 98 -8.74 -7.15 11.73
N LYS A 99 -7.50 -6.98 11.30
CA LYS A 99 -6.34 -7.68 11.89
C LYS A 99 -5.78 -6.91 13.08
N GLU A 100 -5.23 -7.65 14.03
CA GLU A 100 -4.41 -7.08 15.09
C GLU A 100 -3.01 -6.82 14.54
N VAL A 101 -2.51 -5.60 14.68
CA VAL A 101 -1.25 -5.15 14.11
C VAL A 101 -0.37 -4.48 15.15
N THR A 102 0.94 -4.58 14.95
CA THR A 102 1.95 -3.77 15.64
C THR A 102 2.58 -2.81 14.63
N ILE A 103 2.47 -1.51 14.90
CA ILE A 103 3.04 -0.46 14.05
C ILE A 103 4.18 0.22 14.79
N LYS A 104 5.32 0.35 14.11
CA LYS A 104 6.42 1.22 14.52
C LYS A 104 6.29 2.58 13.86
N ASN A 105 6.10 3.61 14.65
CA ASN A 105 6.34 5.00 14.28
C ASN A 105 7.37 5.59 15.27
N GLU A 106 7.16 6.81 15.76
CA GLU A 106 7.89 7.37 16.93
C GLU A 106 7.89 6.40 18.12
N THR A 107 6.77 5.70 18.33
CA THR A 107 6.57 4.69 19.37
C THR A 107 6.10 3.37 18.74
N THR A 108 5.85 2.35 19.57
CA THR A 108 5.24 1.10 19.11
C THR A 108 3.78 1.10 19.54
N ILE A 109 2.87 0.94 18.57
CA ILE A 109 1.43 1.01 18.79
C ILE A 109 0.80 -0.31 18.36
N ASN A 110 -0.03 -0.87 19.24
CA ASN A 110 -0.82 -2.07 18.97
C ASN A 110 -2.30 -1.72 18.84
N GLY A 111 -3.00 -2.39 17.94
CA GLY A 111 -4.44 -2.25 17.82
C GLY A 111 -5.02 -3.06 16.67
N VAL A 112 -6.35 -3.07 16.58
CA VAL A 112 -7.06 -3.70 15.47
C VAL A 112 -7.34 -2.66 14.40
N VAL A 113 -6.94 -2.92 13.15
CA VAL A 113 -7.23 -2.02 12.02
C VAL A 113 -8.73 -2.01 11.73
N LYS A 114 -9.31 -0.82 11.66
CA LYS A 114 -10.73 -0.60 11.35
C LYS A 114 -10.99 0.06 9.99
N GLY A 115 -9.94 0.48 9.31
CA GLY A 115 -10.03 1.10 7.99
C GLY A 115 -9.04 2.23 7.87
N VAL A 116 -9.37 3.19 7.03
CA VAL A 116 -8.61 4.44 6.86
C VAL A 116 -9.53 5.65 6.99
N THR A 117 -8.97 6.81 7.29
CA THR A 117 -9.73 8.08 7.26
C THR A 117 -9.99 8.53 5.82
N GLU A 118 -10.76 9.60 5.63
CA GLU A 118 -10.96 10.23 4.32
C GLU A 118 -9.66 10.83 3.74
N ASP A 119 -8.61 10.95 4.56
CA ASP A 119 -7.28 11.44 4.19
C ASP A 119 -6.23 10.30 4.09
N GLY A 120 -6.62 9.05 4.32
CA GLY A 120 -5.75 7.88 4.17
C GLY A 120 -4.94 7.47 5.40
N GLU A 121 -5.19 8.08 6.55
CA GLU A 121 -4.58 7.66 7.82
C GLU A 121 -5.16 6.31 8.26
N LEU A 122 -4.33 5.39 8.76
CA LEU A 122 -4.80 4.11 9.26
C LEU A 122 -5.53 4.28 10.60
N ILE A 123 -6.72 3.69 10.71
CA ILE A 123 -7.53 3.72 11.92
C ILE A 123 -7.27 2.44 12.73
N LEU A 124 -6.71 2.59 13.93
CA LEU A 124 -6.52 1.51 14.90
C LEU A 124 -7.51 1.65 16.06
N LYS A 125 -8.07 0.52 16.51
CA LYS A 125 -8.85 0.44 17.75
C LYS A 125 -8.07 -0.31 18.82
N ASN A 126 -7.83 0.33 19.97
CA ASN A 126 -7.17 -0.27 21.15
C ASN A 126 -8.00 -0.01 22.41
N LYS A 127 -8.41 -1.07 23.13
CA LYS A 127 -9.04 -1.01 24.47
C LYS A 127 -10.08 0.13 24.65
N ASN A 128 -10.85 0.44 23.60
CA ASN A 128 -11.90 1.47 23.46
C ASN A 128 -11.51 2.84 22.86
N ASN A 129 -10.24 3.10 22.57
CA ASN A 129 -9.81 4.31 21.87
C ASN A 129 -9.59 4.03 20.39
N GLU A 130 -9.94 5.02 19.57
CA GLU A 130 -9.55 5.08 18.16
C GLU A 130 -8.29 5.94 18.03
N ILE A 131 -7.31 5.42 17.30
CA ILE A 131 -6.01 6.07 17.06
C ILE A 131 -5.82 6.16 15.55
N LYS A 132 -5.49 7.35 15.06
CA LYS A 132 -5.18 7.60 13.65
C LYS A 132 -3.67 7.63 13.45
N ILE A 133 -3.18 6.90 12.47
CA ILE A 133 -1.75 6.78 12.16
C ILE A 133 -1.52 7.27 10.72
N SER A 134 -0.78 8.37 10.58
CA SER A 134 -0.46 8.97 9.28
C SER A 134 0.77 8.33 8.61
N HIS A 135 1.68 7.74 9.39
CA HIS A 135 2.89 7.10 8.90
C HIS A 135 3.42 6.06 9.90
N GLY A 136 4.18 5.10 9.40
CA GLY A 136 4.78 4.05 10.20
C GLY A 136 5.04 2.78 9.40
N THR A 137 5.66 1.80 10.05
CA THR A 137 5.94 0.47 9.48
C THR A 137 5.15 -0.58 10.24
N VAL A 138 4.39 -1.41 9.53
CA VAL A 138 3.74 -2.58 10.12
C VAL A 138 4.79 -3.67 10.36
N ILE A 139 5.09 -3.93 11.63
CA ILE A 139 6.10 -4.91 12.07
C ILE A 139 5.51 -6.32 12.03
N SER A 140 4.27 -6.47 12.48
CA SER A 140 3.57 -7.76 12.53
C SER A 140 2.07 -7.56 12.42
N TYR A 141 1.39 -8.62 11.99
CA TYR A 141 -0.07 -8.74 11.99
C TYR A 141 -0.47 -10.22 12.00
N ASN A 142 -1.68 -10.53 12.48
CA ASN A 142 -2.21 -11.90 12.55
C ASN A 142 -2.94 -12.38 11.28
#